data_AF-A0A1V4K209-F1
#
_entry.id   AF-A0A1V4K209-F1
#
_cell.length_a   1.000
_cell.length_b   1.000
_cell.length_c   1.000
_cell.angle_alpha   90.00
_cell.angle_beta   90.00
_cell.angle_gamma   90.00
#
_symmetry.space_group_name_H-M   'P 1'
#
loop_
_entity.id
_entity.type
_entity.pdbx_description
1 polymer ?
#
loop_
_entity_poly.entity_id
_entity_poly.type
_entity_poly.pdbx_seq_one_letter_code
_entity_poly.pdbx_strand_id
1 'polypeptide(L)' 'MDAAEFRKRGKEMVDYVADYLEKIDKRQVFPDVEPGYLRPLIPDCAPQDPESFEDVFKDIEKIIMPGPNACE' A
#
# COMPACT_ATOMS: atom_id res chain seq x y z
N MET A 1 -3.06 18.88 1.11
CA MET A 1 -3.45 18.40 2.44
C MET A 1 -3.35 19.51 3.46
N ASP A 2 -4.39 19.68 4.27
CA ASP A 2 -4.36 20.54 5.47
C ASP A 2 -4.09 19.73 6.75
N ALA A 3 -3.95 20.40 7.91
CA ALA A 3 -3.67 19.74 9.19
C ALA A 3 -4.82 18.87 9.73
N ALA A 4 -6.08 19.20 9.44
CA ALA A 4 -7.24 18.41 9.82
C ALA A 4 -7.35 17.13 8.96
N GLU A 5 -7.09 17.27 7.65
CA GLU A 5 -7.03 16.18 6.70
C GLU A 5 -5.88 15.22 7.03
N PHE A 6 -4.69 15.74 7.36
CA PHE A 6 -3.56 14.94 7.81
C PHE A 6 -3.90 14.13 9.07
N ARG A 7 -4.57 14.73 10.06
CA ARG A 7 -5.00 14.01 11.28
C ARG A 7 -6.00 12.91 10.98
N LYS A 8 -6.95 13.15 10.08
CA LYS A 8 -7.94 12.15 9.65
C LYS A 8 -7.25 10.97 8.96
N ARG A 9 -6.45 11.25 7.91
CA ARG A 9 -5.74 10.22 7.14
C ARG A 9 -4.67 9.51 7.97
N GLY A 10 -4.00 10.21 8.88
CA GLY A 10 -3.04 9.62 9.81
C GLY A 10 -3.69 8.60 10.74
N LYS A 11 -4.90 8.88 11.23
CA LYS A 11 -5.65 7.91 12.03
C LYS A 11 -6.03 6.67 11.20
N GLU A 12 -6.52 6.87 9.99
CA GLU A 12 -6.83 5.78 9.05
C GLU A 12 -5.59 4.90 8.78
N MET A 13 -4.40 5.51 8.65
CA MET A 13 -3.14 4.78 8.45
C MET A 13 -2.71 3.99 9.69
N VAL A 14 -2.89 4.55 10.89
CA VAL A 14 -2.57 3.85 12.14
C VAL A 14 -3.47 2.63 12.32
N ASP A 15 -4.78 2.79 12.09
CA ASP A 15 -5.75 1.70 12.15
C ASP A 15 -5.38 0.60 11.13
N TYR A 16 -4.95 1.00 9.91
CA TYR A 16 -4.47 0.06 8.89
C TYR A 16 -3.24 -0.74 9.31
N VAL A 17 -2.24 -0.10 9.92
CA VAL A 17 -1.03 -0.79 10.40
C VAL A 17 -1.37 -1.76 11.53
N ALA A 18 -2.29 -1.40 12.43
CA ALA A 18 -2.77 -2.30 13.48
C ALA A 18 -3.45 -3.53 12.85
N ASP A 19 -4.37 -3.32 11.92
CA ASP A 19 -5.05 -4.37 11.17
C ASP A 19 -4.09 -5.28 10.40
N TYR A 20 -3.02 -4.72 9.82
CA TYR A 20 -1.97 -5.47 9.15
C TYR A 20 -1.24 -6.40 10.11
N LEU A 21 -0.85 -5.90 11.29
CA LEU A 21 -0.16 -6.67 12.31
C LEU A 21 -1.05 -7.76 12.93
N GLU A 22 -2.34 -7.49 13.12
CA GLU A 22 -3.29 -8.48 13.62
C GLU A 22 -3.55 -9.63 12.64
N LYS A 23 -3.49 -9.37 11.33
CA LYS A 23 -3.76 -10.35 10.27
C LYS A 23 -2.48 -10.92 9.64
N ILE A 24 -1.32 -10.67 10.23
CA ILE A 24 -0.03 -11.07 9.68
C ILE A 24 0.13 -12.60 9.61
N ASP A 25 -0.51 -13.33 10.53
CA ASP A 25 -0.53 -14.80 10.61
C ASP A 25 -1.26 -15.46 9.43
N LYS A 26 -2.24 -14.77 8.85
CA LYS A 26 -3.05 -15.25 7.73
C LYS A 26 -2.43 -14.98 6.37
N ARG A 27 -1.34 -14.21 6.33
CA ARG A 27 -0.67 -13.83 5.09
C ARG A 27 0.39 -14.86 4.72
N GLN A 28 0.54 -15.10 3.43
CA GLN A 28 1.60 -15.94 2.92
C GLN A 28 2.94 -15.22 3.10
N VAL A 29 3.88 -15.87 3.78
CA VAL A 29 5.25 -15.36 4.01
C VAL A 29 6.00 -15.25 2.68
N PHE A 30 5.75 -16.20 1.78
CA PHE A 30 6.23 -16.19 0.40
C PHE A 30 5.10 -15.77 -0.53
N PRO A 31 5.14 -14.54 -1.07
CA PRO A 31 4.20 -14.12 -2.09
C PRO A 31 4.43 -14.86 -3.41
N ASP A 32 3.34 -15.27 -4.05
CA ASP A 32 3.33 -15.90 -5.38
C ASP A 32 3.39 -14.81 -6.47
N VAL A 33 4.50 -14.07 -6.52
CA VAL A 33 4.71 -12.98 -7.48
C VAL A 33 5.96 -13.19 -8.33
N GLU A 34 5.84 -12.89 -9.62
CA GLU A 34 6.97 -12.99 -10.54
C GLU A 34 7.92 -11.78 -10.40
N PRO A 35 9.24 -11.98 -10.54
CA PRO A 35 10.19 -10.88 -10.61
C PRO A 35 9.78 -9.84 -11.66
N GLY A 36 9.61 -8.59 -11.24
CA GLY A 36 9.19 -7.50 -12.12
C GLY A 36 7.68 -7.25 -12.19
N TYR A 37 6.85 -7.97 -11.43
CA TYR A 37 5.38 -7.79 -11.41
C TYR A 37 4.92 -6.36 -11.09
N LEU A 38 5.72 -5.58 -10.35
CA LEU A 38 5.40 -4.19 -10.02
C LEU A 38 5.43 -3.27 -11.24
N ARG A 39 6.35 -3.51 -12.18
CA ARG A 39 6.60 -2.61 -13.31
C ARG A 39 5.40 -2.42 -14.25
N PRO A 40 4.64 -3.46 -14.64
CA PRO A 40 3.43 -3.26 -15.43
C PRO A 40 2.26 -2.66 -14.66
N LEU A 41 2.30 -2.64 -13.32
CA LEU A 41 1.20 -2.15 -12.47
C LEU A 41 1.33 -0.65 -12.14
N ILE A 42 2.50 -0.07 -12.36
CA ILE A 42 2.82 1.33 -12.04
C ILE A 42 3.03 2.08 -13.36
N PRO A 43 2.51 3.31 -13.52
CA PRO A 43 2.76 4.11 -14.71
C PRO A 43 4.26 4.41 -14.90
N ASP A 44 4.72 4.42 -16.16
CA ASP A 44 6.12 4.67 -16.52
C ASP A 44 6.61 6.09 -16.16
N CYS A 45 5.69 7.03 -15.96
CA CYS A 45 5.98 8.42 -15.61
C CYS A 45 5.09 8.88 -14.47
N ALA A 46 5.64 9.74 -13.61
CA ALA A 46 4.88 10.35 -12.53
C ALA A 46 3.71 11.20 -13.09
N PRO A 47 2.53 11.16 -12.46
CA PRO A 47 1.41 11.99 -12.85
C PRO A 47 1.76 13.48 -12.70
N GLN A 48 1.27 14.28 -13.64
CA GLN A 48 1.47 15.74 -13.63
C GLN A 48 0.53 16.45 -12.65
N ASP A 49 -0.65 15.88 -12.46
CA ASP A 49 -1.68 16.37 -11.56
C ASP A 49 -1.66 15.58 -10.24
N PRO A 50 -2.02 16.23 -9.12
CA PRO A 50 -2.11 15.56 -7.83
C PRO A 50 -3.23 14.52 -7.82
N GLU A 51 -2.90 13.31 -7.37
CA GLU A 51 -3.89 12.25 -7.14
C GLU A 51 -4.50 12.35 -5.74
N SER A 52 -5.69 11.79 -5.58
CA SER A 52 -6.34 11.74 -4.27
C SER A 52 -5.62 10.76 -3.35
N PHE A 53 -5.59 11.06 -2.05
CA PHE A 53 -5.00 10.15 -1.07
C PHE A 53 -5.67 8.77 -1.06
N GLU A 54 -6.96 8.71 -1.39
CA GLU A 54 -7.71 7.45 -1.42
C GLU A 54 -7.27 6.55 -2.56
N ASP A 55 -6.91 7.12 -3.70
CA ASP A 55 -6.43 6.35 -4.86
C ASP A 55 -5.03 5.81 -4.58
N VAL A 56 -4.15 6.63 -4.01
CA VAL A 56 -2.82 6.19 -3.54
C VAL A 56 -2.94 5.08 -2.49
N PHE A 57 -3.88 5.19 -1.55
CA PHE A 57 -4.09 4.19 -0.51
C PHE A 57 -4.58 2.85 -1.09
N LYS A 58 -5.50 2.88 -2.07
CA LYS A 58 -5.94 1.66 -2.79
C LYS A 58 -4.80 1.00 -3.55
N ASP A 59 -3.90 1.78 -4.14
CA ASP A 59 -2.73 1.24 -4.84
C ASP A 59 -1.76 0.54 -3.88
N ILE A 60 -1.59 1.05 -2.66
CA ILE A 60 -0.84 0.35 -1.61
C ILE A 60 -1.48 -1.01 -1.29
N GLU A 61 -2.79 -1.05 -1.12
CA GLU A 61 -3.51 -2.30 -0.84
C GLU A 61 -3.46 -3.31 -2.00
N LYS A 62 -3.51 -2.83 -3.25
CA LYS A 62 -3.62 -3.70 -4.43
C LYS A 62 -2.27 -4.12 -4.99
N ILE A 63 -1.30 -3.23 -5.00
CA ILE A 63 0.00 -3.39 -5.70
C ILE A 63 1.10 -3.77 -4.72
N ILE A 64 1.11 -3.17 -3.52
CA ILE A 64 2.20 -3.36 -2.54
C ILE A 64 1.94 -4.55 -1.63
N MET A 65 0.70 -4.75 -1.14
CA MET A 65 0.37 -5.86 -0.22
C MET A 65 0.59 -7.29 -0.73
N PRO A 66 0.50 -7.61 -2.04
CA PRO A 66 0.89 -8.93 -2.54
C PRO A 66 2.41 -9.11 -2.63
N GLY A 67 3.20 -8.05 -2.41
CA GLY A 67 4.63 -8.00 -2.63
C GLY A 67 5.62 -8.12 -1.46
N PRO A 68 5.22 -8.02 -0.17
CA PRO A 68 6.22 -8.00 0.88
C PRO A 68 6.67 -9.43 1.15
N ASN A 69 7.75 -9.82 0.48
CA ASN A 69 8.61 -10.91 0.93
C ASN A 69 9.05 -10.59 2.36
N ALA A 70 8.60 -11.37 3.32
CA ALA A 70 9.10 -11.34 4.69
C ALA A 70 9.90 -12.63 4.97
N CYS A 71 10.99 -12.83 4.24
CA CYS A 71 12.05 -13.85 4.49
C CYS A 71 13.25 -13.49 3.57
N GLU A 72 14.51 -13.38 3.97
CA GLU A 72 15.27 -13.51 5.24
C GLU A 72 16.38 -12.45 5.23
#